data_AF-A0A0F8WHN2-F1
#
_entry.id   AF-A0A0F8WHN2-F1
#
_cell.length_a   1.000
_cell.length_b   1.000
_cell.length_c   1.000
_cell.angle_alpha   90.00
_cell.angle_beta   90.00
_cell.angle_gamma   90.00
#
_symmetry.space_group_name_H-M   'P 1'
#
loop_
_entity.id
_entity.type
_entity.pdbx_description
1 polymer ?
#
loop_
_entity_poly.entity_id
_entity_poly.type
_entity_poly.pdbx_seq_one_letter_code
_entity_poly.pdbx_strand_id
1 'polypeptide(L)'
;VNAKAYNVEYELNPETNRWVDLYASVWRTDTVSDTYTAGGYPNEPYDRNASGNTTLRNTALRNAKEDRRGVTLSNTFALMDNLDLTVGGRYQHEKLRSDDRYDPTGGFRMYPKAGRRQEKEMNFNFAWKPTHFISVDAGMRYSSFWTFDDFRKSQLDKGNTSFTNYTPLLGKKYVYGYQETVTRTTTIDDVQSSIDNFETNRAMFESLGIDVDALIQQQLGRVGETTTTVYDRRREATWTPDEDGKYSRDNHPCLNEPSDIDVLRCNAYGQEIGTTTKVTKVKHLKGDGWAPVLSVAMDLNDDSRIYARHSQAYRFPSLFENTVSFSASLPSPDYE
;
A
#
# COMPACT_ATOMS: atom_id res chain seq x y z
N VAL A 1 -23.26 -14.76 0.13
CA VAL A 1 -23.54 -13.30 0.15
C VAL A 1 -25.03 -13.08 -0.01
N ASN A 2 -25.63 -12.23 0.80
CA ASN A 2 -27.03 -11.82 0.72
C ASN A 2 -27.07 -10.29 0.67
N ALA A 3 -27.72 -9.71 -0.34
CA ALA A 3 -27.82 -8.27 -0.52
C ALA A 3 -29.27 -7.85 -0.72
N LYS A 4 -29.66 -6.76 -0.07
CA LYS A 4 -30.96 -6.10 -0.23
C LYS A 4 -30.73 -4.66 -0.64
N ALA A 5 -31.45 -4.19 -1.65
CA ALA A 5 -31.36 -2.82 -2.13
C ALA A 5 -32.76 -2.19 -2.16
N TYR A 6 -32.84 -0.94 -1.71
CA TYR A 6 -34.04 -0.14 -1.69
C TYR A 6 -33.72 1.20 -2.33
N ASN A 7 -34.59 1.68 -3.20
CA ASN A 7 -34.40 2.93 -3.94
C ASN A 7 -35.74 3.62 -4.13
N VAL A 8 -35.76 4.94 -3.96
CA VAL A 8 -36.89 5.81 -4.26
C VAL A 8 -36.36 6.97 -5.06
N GLU A 9 -36.92 7.17 -6.24
CA GLU A 9 -36.54 8.21 -7.19
C GLU A 9 -37.74 9.12 -7.45
N TYR A 10 -37.44 10.39 -7.68
CA TYR A 10 -38.41 11.41 -8.01
C TYR A 10 -37.84 12.34 -9.07
N GLU A 11 -38.60 12.51 -10.15
CA GLU A 11 -38.27 13.36 -11.29
C GLU A 11 -39.38 14.39 -11.48
N LEU A 12 -38.99 15.65 -11.71
CA LEU A 12 -39.90 16.75 -11.96
C LEU A 12 -39.29 17.69 -13.01
N ASN A 13 -39.83 17.64 -14.22
CA ASN A 13 -39.46 18.51 -15.33
C ASN A 13 -40.73 19.05 -16.01
N PRO A 14 -41.31 20.17 -15.51
CA PRO A 14 -42.50 20.76 -16.07
C PRO A 14 -42.19 21.45 -17.40
N GLU A 15 -42.94 21.14 -18.46
CA GLU A 15 -42.71 21.67 -19.83
C GLU A 15 -42.64 23.20 -19.91
N THR A 16 -43.31 23.92 -19.00
CA THR A 16 -43.40 25.39 -19.00
C THR A 16 -42.40 26.07 -18.06
N ASN A 17 -41.60 25.31 -17.30
CA ASN A 17 -40.72 25.87 -16.27
C ASN A 17 -39.24 25.62 -16.57
N ARG A 18 -38.60 26.60 -17.21
CA ARG A 18 -37.16 26.58 -17.55
C ARG A 18 -36.20 26.49 -16.35
N TRP A 19 -36.68 26.65 -15.13
CA TRP A 19 -35.85 26.63 -13.91
C TRP A 19 -35.88 25.30 -13.16
N VAL A 20 -36.76 24.38 -13.55
CA VAL A 20 -37.00 23.14 -12.80
C VAL A 20 -36.89 21.95 -13.73
N ASP A 21 -35.78 21.26 -13.60
CA ASP A 21 -35.55 19.91 -14.11
C ASP A 21 -34.86 19.14 -12.97
N LEU A 22 -35.68 18.76 -11.99
CA LEU A 22 -35.26 18.23 -10.70
C LEU A 22 -35.23 16.71 -10.74
N TYR A 23 -34.10 16.15 -10.30
CA TYR A 23 -33.95 14.74 -9.98
C TYR A 23 -33.57 14.58 -8.50
N ALA A 24 -34.25 13.68 -7.82
CA ALA A 24 -33.97 13.31 -6.44
C ALA A 24 -33.99 11.79 -6.29
N SER A 25 -33.01 11.24 -5.58
CA SER A 25 -33.01 9.81 -5.23
C SER A 25 -32.54 9.59 -3.81
N VAL A 26 -33.15 8.63 -3.14
CA VAL A 26 -32.73 8.11 -1.84
C VAL A 26 -32.63 6.60 -1.95
N TRP A 27 -31.47 6.06 -1.58
CA TRP A 27 -31.20 4.65 -1.70
C TRP A 27 -30.52 4.09 -0.46
N ARG A 28 -30.67 2.78 -0.28
CA ARG A 28 -30.02 2.01 0.77
C ARG A 28 -29.69 0.61 0.25
N THR A 29 -28.50 0.12 0.57
CA THR A 29 -28.09 -1.26 0.36
C THR A 29 -27.60 -1.87 1.66
N ASP A 30 -28.08 -3.08 1.96
CA ASP A 30 -27.65 -3.88 3.10
C ASP A 30 -27.05 -5.18 2.56
N THR A 31 -25.78 -5.45 2.83
CA THR A 31 -25.06 -6.62 2.34
C THR A 31 -24.48 -7.42 3.49
N VAL A 32 -24.77 -8.72 3.53
CA VAL A 32 -24.17 -9.69 4.46
C VAL A 32 -23.33 -10.67 3.64
N SER A 33 -22.05 -10.80 4.00
CA SER A 33 -21.09 -11.62 3.28
C SER A 33 -20.32 -12.53 4.24
N ASP A 34 -20.52 -13.83 4.08
CA ASP A 34 -19.77 -14.88 4.77
C ASP A 34 -18.93 -15.60 3.73
N THR A 35 -17.60 -15.50 3.85
CA THR A 35 -16.65 -15.98 2.83
C THR A 35 -15.43 -16.66 3.46
N TYR A 36 -14.72 -17.49 2.71
CA TYR A 36 -13.45 -18.09 3.13
C TYR A 36 -12.24 -17.25 2.69
N THR A 37 -12.24 -15.96 3.02
CA THR A 37 -11.22 -15.00 2.55
C THR A 37 -10.42 -14.34 3.68
N ALA A 38 -10.48 -14.88 4.90
CA ALA A 38 -9.69 -14.35 6.03
C ALA A 38 -8.20 -14.75 6.00
N GLY A 39 -7.73 -15.44 4.96
CA GLY A 39 -6.33 -15.86 4.80
C GLY A 39 -5.97 -17.16 5.53
N GLY A 40 -6.72 -17.56 6.55
CA GLY A 40 -6.49 -18.78 7.32
C GLY A 40 -6.98 -20.05 6.63
N TYR A 41 -7.02 -21.15 7.38
CA TYR A 41 -7.39 -22.47 6.88
C TYR A 41 -8.74 -22.94 7.47
N PRO A 42 -9.56 -23.68 6.71
CA PRO A 42 -10.82 -24.21 7.23
C PRO A 42 -10.69 -25.18 8.42
N ASN A 43 -9.50 -25.78 8.60
CA ASN A 43 -9.20 -26.83 9.55
C ASN A 43 -7.92 -26.54 10.36
N GLU A 44 -7.73 -25.30 10.81
CA GLU A 44 -6.55 -24.92 11.59
C GLU A 44 -6.54 -25.62 12.96
N PRO A 45 -5.45 -26.32 13.32
CA PRO A 45 -5.21 -26.82 14.67
C PRO A 45 -5.18 -25.65 15.68
N TYR A 46 -6.04 -25.66 16.70
CA TYR A 46 -6.10 -24.58 17.68
C TYR A 46 -5.58 -24.97 19.06
N ASP A 47 -5.99 -26.14 19.55
CA ASP A 47 -5.64 -26.60 20.89
C ASP A 47 -5.42 -28.10 20.85
N ARG A 48 -4.22 -28.53 21.22
CA ARG A 48 -3.85 -29.94 21.36
C ARG A 48 -3.86 -30.27 22.85
N ASN A 49 -4.86 -31.01 23.29
CA ASN A 49 -4.95 -31.41 24.68
C ASN A 49 -3.84 -32.42 25.03
N ALA A 50 -3.61 -32.63 26.34
CA ALA A 50 -2.58 -33.55 26.83
C ALA A 50 -2.76 -35.01 26.35
N SER A 51 -3.99 -35.39 25.97
CA SER A 51 -4.32 -36.69 25.38
C SER A 51 -4.02 -36.81 23.89
N GLY A 52 -3.51 -35.73 23.27
CA GLY A 52 -3.14 -35.69 21.85
C GLY A 52 -4.27 -35.34 20.89
N ASN A 53 -5.49 -35.09 21.37
CA ASN A 53 -6.61 -34.64 20.54
C ASN A 53 -6.49 -33.15 20.23
N THR A 54 -6.62 -32.82 18.95
CA THR A 54 -6.54 -31.45 18.46
C THR A 54 -7.92 -30.95 18.08
N THR A 55 -8.36 -29.83 18.68
CA THR A 55 -9.56 -29.13 18.22
C THR A 55 -9.22 -28.35 16.95
N LEU A 56 -10.01 -28.57 15.90
CA LEU A 56 -9.91 -27.83 14.65
C LEU A 56 -10.87 -26.64 14.67
N ARG A 57 -10.45 -25.53 14.09
CA ARG A 57 -11.30 -24.36 13.87
C ARG A 57 -11.14 -23.84 12.45
N ASN A 58 -12.15 -23.12 12.00
CA ASN A 58 -12.14 -22.50 10.69
C ASN A 58 -11.67 -21.04 10.77
N THR A 59 -10.40 -20.79 10.45
CA THR A 59 -9.81 -19.45 10.40
C THR A 59 -9.88 -18.83 9.00
N ALA A 60 -10.34 -19.57 8.00
CA ALA A 60 -10.59 -19.05 6.66
C ALA A 60 -11.84 -18.14 6.61
N LEU A 61 -12.78 -18.32 7.54
CA LEU A 61 -14.03 -17.55 7.60
C LEU A 61 -13.81 -16.06 7.88
N ARG A 62 -14.44 -15.25 7.03
CA ARG A 62 -14.58 -13.79 7.13
C ARG A 62 -16.05 -13.43 6.97
N ASN A 63 -16.61 -12.83 8.02
CA ASN A 63 -17.99 -12.37 8.07
C ASN A 63 -18.02 -10.85 8.05
N ALA A 64 -18.78 -10.28 7.13
CA ALA A 64 -18.92 -8.83 6.95
C ALA A 64 -20.38 -8.44 6.77
N LYS A 65 -20.78 -7.36 7.43
CA LYS A 65 -22.08 -6.71 7.27
C LYS A 65 -21.84 -5.27 6.88
N GLU A 66 -22.35 -4.87 5.73
CA GLU A 66 -22.18 -3.54 5.18
C GLU A 66 -23.54 -2.89 4.93
N ASP A 67 -23.72 -1.70 5.50
CA ASP A 67 -24.88 -0.86 5.23
C ASP A 67 -24.40 0.41 4.50
N ARG A 68 -24.92 0.66 3.31
CA ARG A 68 -24.71 1.91 2.58
C ARG A 68 -26.03 2.60 2.37
N ARG A 69 -26.03 3.92 2.52
CA ARG A 69 -27.20 4.76 2.26
C ARG A 69 -26.74 6.04 1.59
N GLY A 70 -27.54 6.56 0.69
CA GLY A 70 -27.21 7.80 0.03
C GLY A 70 -28.42 8.56 -0.45
N VAL A 71 -28.14 9.82 -0.76
CA VAL A 71 -29.08 10.78 -1.33
C VAL A 71 -28.38 11.46 -2.49
N THR A 72 -29.07 11.61 -3.62
CA THR A 72 -28.61 12.42 -4.74
C THR A 72 -29.72 13.41 -5.09
N LEU A 73 -29.33 14.66 -5.31
CA LEU A 73 -30.20 15.75 -5.73
C LEU A 73 -29.52 16.48 -6.87
N SER A 74 -30.24 16.79 -7.94
CA SER A 74 -29.74 17.64 -9.02
C SER A 74 -30.87 18.43 -9.65
N ASN A 75 -30.57 19.64 -10.10
CA ASN A 75 -31.49 20.44 -10.88
C ASN A 75 -30.77 21.06 -12.08
N THR A 76 -31.37 20.98 -13.26
CA THR A 76 -30.92 21.71 -14.45
C THR A 76 -31.76 22.96 -14.63
N PHE A 77 -31.08 24.09 -14.81
CA PHE A 77 -31.67 25.39 -15.11
C PHE A 77 -31.33 25.75 -16.55
N ALA A 78 -32.32 25.92 -17.41
CA ALA A 78 -32.11 26.47 -18.75
C ALA A 78 -31.97 28.00 -18.63
N LEU A 79 -30.74 28.49 -18.39
CA LEU A 79 -30.44 29.90 -18.17
C LEU A 79 -30.72 30.75 -19.42
N MET A 80 -30.40 30.20 -20.59
CA MET A 80 -30.71 30.74 -21.92
C MET A 80 -31.10 29.60 -22.86
N ASP A 81 -31.56 29.90 -24.08
CA ASP A 81 -31.99 28.86 -25.04
C ASP A 81 -30.81 28.00 -25.54
N ASN A 82 -29.58 28.42 -25.24
CA ASN A 82 -28.35 27.74 -25.59
C ASN A 82 -27.40 27.55 -24.40
N LEU A 83 -27.85 27.79 -23.17
CA LEU A 83 -27.02 27.69 -21.97
C LEU A 83 -27.81 27.08 -20.83
N ASP A 84 -27.38 25.89 -20.41
CA ASP A 84 -27.91 25.19 -19.24
C ASP A 84 -26.90 25.23 -18.09
N LEU A 85 -27.40 25.34 -16.87
CA LEU A 85 -26.63 25.15 -15.64
C LEU A 85 -27.21 23.97 -14.88
N THR A 86 -26.43 22.92 -14.70
CA THR A 86 -26.76 21.82 -13.78
C THR A 86 -26.09 22.07 -12.45
N VAL A 87 -26.84 21.99 -11.35
CA VAL A 87 -26.28 21.97 -9.99
C VAL A 87 -26.72 20.67 -9.33
N GLY A 88 -25.76 19.93 -8.78
CA GLY A 88 -26.01 18.63 -8.18
C GLY A 88 -25.25 18.42 -6.89
N GLY A 89 -25.73 17.47 -6.10
CA GLY A 89 -25.09 17.02 -4.89
C GLY A 89 -25.39 15.56 -4.59
N ARG A 90 -24.41 14.90 -3.98
CA ARG A 90 -24.55 13.52 -3.50
C ARG A 90 -24.00 13.41 -2.10
N TYR A 91 -24.69 12.67 -1.26
CA TYR A 91 -24.22 12.27 0.05
C TYR A 91 -24.31 10.75 0.17
N GLN A 92 -23.27 10.13 0.71
CA GLN A 92 -23.25 8.71 1.03
C GLN A 92 -22.71 8.50 2.44
N HIS A 93 -23.32 7.57 3.17
CA HIS A 93 -22.80 7.02 4.41
C HIS A 93 -22.69 5.50 4.31
N GLU A 94 -21.54 4.98 4.68
CA GLU A 94 -21.22 3.55 4.69
C GLU A 94 -20.80 3.14 6.10
N LYS A 95 -21.29 1.98 6.53
CA LYS A 95 -20.91 1.35 7.80
C LYS A 95 -20.57 -0.11 7.56
N LEU A 96 -19.36 -0.49 7.92
CA LEU A 96 -18.87 -1.86 7.88
C LEU A 96 -18.80 -2.42 9.30
N ARG A 97 -19.29 -3.64 9.47
CA ARG A 97 -19.28 -4.40 10.72
C ARG A 97 -18.83 -5.83 10.44
N SER A 98 -18.38 -6.51 11.49
CA SER A 98 -18.04 -7.93 11.43
C SER A 98 -18.52 -8.60 12.71
N ASP A 99 -19.05 -9.82 12.56
CA ASP A 99 -19.40 -10.69 13.70
C ASP A 99 -18.20 -11.55 14.13
N ASP A 100 -17.05 -11.43 13.44
CA ASP A 100 -15.85 -12.20 13.75
C ASP A 100 -15.29 -11.81 15.11
N ARG A 101 -14.92 -12.83 15.89
CA ARG A 101 -14.22 -12.63 17.15
C ARG A 101 -12.78 -12.25 16.88
N TYR A 102 -12.31 -11.21 17.56
CA TYR A 102 -10.88 -10.89 17.62
C TYR A 102 -10.17 -11.97 18.43
N ASP A 103 -9.19 -12.62 17.81
CA ASP A 103 -8.32 -13.59 18.45
C ASP A 103 -6.86 -13.26 18.11
N PRO A 104 -6.06 -12.79 19.07
CA PRO A 104 -4.65 -12.48 18.86
C PRO A 104 -3.74 -13.71 18.91
N THR A 105 -4.27 -14.88 19.32
CA THR A 105 -3.48 -16.09 19.60
C THR A 105 -3.47 -17.10 18.45
N GLY A 106 -4.07 -16.75 17.32
CA GLY A 106 -4.24 -17.67 16.20
C GLY A 106 -3.18 -17.60 15.10
N GLY A 107 -3.20 -18.62 14.23
CA GLY A 107 -2.47 -18.60 12.98
C GLY A 107 -2.94 -17.49 12.04
N PHE A 108 -2.45 -17.51 10.81
CA PHE A 108 -2.63 -16.44 9.85
C PHE A 108 -4.13 -16.15 9.56
N ARG A 109 -4.66 -15.05 10.12
CA ARG A 109 -6.05 -14.62 9.93
C ARG A 109 -6.17 -13.09 9.92
N MET A 110 -6.98 -12.55 9.01
CA MET A 110 -7.35 -11.12 9.02
C MET A 110 -8.10 -10.76 10.30
N TYR A 111 -7.76 -9.63 10.94
CA TYR A 111 -8.58 -9.13 12.05
C TYR A 111 -9.99 -8.71 11.59
N PRO A 112 -11.00 -8.80 12.48
CA PRO A 112 -12.34 -8.29 12.18
C PRO A 112 -12.29 -6.84 11.70
N LYS A 113 -12.94 -6.55 10.57
CA LYS A 113 -13.05 -5.18 10.04
C LYS A 113 -14.33 -4.51 10.50
N ALA A 114 -14.21 -3.31 11.06
CA ALA A 114 -15.35 -2.45 11.35
C ALA A 114 -14.97 -0.97 11.21
N GLY A 115 -15.84 -0.18 10.59
CA GLY A 115 -15.60 1.24 10.39
C GLY A 115 -16.77 1.97 9.74
N ARG A 116 -16.64 3.29 9.67
CA ARG A 116 -17.63 4.19 9.07
C ARG A 116 -16.99 5.13 8.08
N ARG A 117 -17.68 5.40 6.99
CA ARG A 117 -17.26 6.34 5.95
C ARG A 117 -18.41 7.28 5.60
N GLN A 118 -18.08 8.53 5.32
CA GLN A 118 -18.99 9.47 4.69
C GLN A 118 -18.32 10.11 3.49
N GLU A 119 -19.10 10.35 2.46
CA GLU A 119 -18.67 11.08 1.27
C GLU A 119 -19.76 12.09 0.90
N LYS A 120 -19.33 13.30 0.60
CA LYS A 120 -20.17 14.39 0.14
C LYS A 120 -19.59 14.93 -1.15
N GLU A 121 -20.45 15.14 -2.11
CA GLU A 121 -20.12 15.72 -3.39
C GLU A 121 -21.09 16.87 -3.68
N MET A 122 -20.55 17.95 -4.22
CA MET A 122 -21.31 19.00 -4.89
C MET A 122 -20.71 19.22 -6.28
N ASN A 123 -21.54 19.42 -7.28
CA ASN A 123 -21.09 19.70 -8.63
C ASN A 123 -21.94 20.79 -9.27
N PHE A 124 -21.31 21.53 -10.18
CA PHE A 124 -22.01 22.39 -11.12
C PHE A 124 -21.40 22.23 -12.51
N ASN A 125 -22.22 22.34 -13.55
CA ASN A 125 -21.79 22.27 -14.94
C ASN A 125 -22.60 23.25 -15.80
N PHE A 126 -21.90 24.06 -16.59
CA PHE A 126 -22.50 24.86 -17.65
C PHE A 126 -22.39 24.09 -18.97
N ALA A 127 -23.52 23.79 -19.59
CA ALA A 127 -23.57 23.24 -20.94
C ALA A 127 -23.98 24.36 -21.91
N TRP A 128 -23.03 24.85 -22.70
CA TRP A 128 -23.19 26.02 -23.55
C TRP A 128 -23.04 25.66 -25.03
N LYS A 129 -24.00 26.09 -25.85
CA LYS A 129 -23.98 25.96 -27.31
C LYS A 129 -23.92 27.35 -27.96
N PRO A 130 -22.74 28.00 -28.01
CA PRO A 130 -22.62 29.34 -28.60
C PRO A 130 -23.05 29.39 -30.07
N THR A 131 -22.84 28.29 -30.80
CA THR A 131 -23.25 28.12 -32.19
C THR A 131 -23.86 26.73 -32.37
N HIS A 132 -24.44 26.46 -33.55
CA HIS A 132 -24.98 25.13 -33.88
C HIS A 132 -23.87 24.05 -34.01
N PHE A 133 -22.62 24.45 -34.18
CA PHE A 133 -21.48 23.56 -34.43
C PHE A 133 -20.47 23.55 -33.29
N ILE A 134 -20.66 24.32 -32.22
CA ILE A 134 -19.77 24.34 -31.04
C ILE A 134 -20.58 24.02 -29.79
N SER A 135 -20.09 23.07 -29.00
CA SER A 135 -20.59 22.78 -27.65
C SER A 135 -19.44 22.90 -26.64
N VAL A 136 -19.71 23.54 -25.51
CA VAL A 136 -18.77 23.75 -24.42
C VAL A 136 -19.40 23.29 -23.12
N ASP A 137 -18.75 22.37 -22.41
CA ASP A 137 -19.09 22.00 -21.04
C ASP A 137 -18.01 22.52 -20.10
N ALA A 138 -18.39 23.32 -19.11
CA ALA A 138 -17.46 23.84 -18.11
C ALA A 138 -18.06 23.71 -16.72
N GLY A 139 -17.36 23.00 -15.83
CA GLY A 139 -17.88 22.69 -14.51
C GLY A 139 -16.80 22.35 -13.50
N MET A 140 -17.22 22.23 -12.25
CA MET A 140 -16.36 21.76 -11.17
C MET A 140 -17.13 20.84 -10.23
N ARG A 141 -16.41 19.90 -9.65
CA ARG A 141 -16.90 18.98 -8.61
C ARG A 141 -16.11 19.20 -7.34
N TYR A 142 -16.77 19.59 -6.26
CA TYR A 142 -16.23 19.51 -4.91
C TYR A 142 -16.54 18.14 -4.34
N SER A 143 -15.53 17.44 -3.84
CA SER A 143 -15.73 16.17 -3.13
C SER A 143 -15.03 16.25 -1.77
N SER A 144 -15.66 15.72 -0.73
CA SER A 144 -15.08 15.58 0.60
C SER A 144 -15.44 14.23 1.19
N PHE A 145 -14.56 13.68 2.01
CA PHE A 145 -14.82 12.44 2.70
C PHE A 145 -14.31 12.47 4.13
N TRP A 146 -14.82 11.53 4.93
CA TRP A 146 -14.08 11.06 6.08
C TRP A 146 -14.27 9.56 6.28
N THR A 147 -13.30 8.94 6.95
CA THR A 147 -13.36 7.54 7.39
C THR A 147 -12.96 7.41 8.85
N PHE A 148 -13.48 6.38 9.52
CA PHE A 148 -13.22 6.10 10.92
C PHE A 148 -13.11 4.59 11.17
N ASP A 149 -12.09 4.17 11.90
CA ASP A 149 -11.86 2.76 12.26
C ASP A 149 -12.51 2.43 13.62
N ASP A 150 -13.71 1.88 13.56
CA ASP A 150 -14.48 1.48 14.75
C ASP A 150 -13.86 0.25 15.43
N PHE A 151 -13.22 -0.66 14.67
CA PHE A 151 -12.55 -1.83 15.24
C PHE A 151 -11.36 -1.40 16.11
N ARG A 152 -10.44 -0.61 15.55
CA ARG A 152 -9.29 -0.08 16.28
C ARG A 152 -9.71 0.71 17.51
N LYS A 153 -10.74 1.57 17.39
CA LYS A 153 -11.29 2.30 18.54
C LYS A 153 -11.74 1.33 19.63
N SER A 154 -12.50 0.29 19.28
CA SER A 154 -12.99 -0.69 20.24
C SER A 154 -11.89 -1.46 20.96
N GLN A 155 -10.74 -1.67 20.31
CA GLN A 155 -9.58 -2.33 20.92
C GLN A 155 -8.85 -1.39 21.88
N LEU A 156 -8.64 -0.13 21.48
CA LEU A 156 -8.04 0.89 22.34
C LEU A 156 -8.88 1.17 23.60
N ASP A 157 -10.21 1.24 23.46
CA ASP A 157 -11.13 1.43 24.60
C ASP A 157 -11.06 0.25 25.61
N LYS A 158 -10.72 -0.95 25.14
CA LYS A 158 -10.49 -2.14 25.98
C LYS A 158 -9.08 -2.21 26.58
N GLY A 159 -8.24 -1.20 26.32
CA GLY A 159 -6.84 -1.16 26.78
C GLY A 159 -5.87 -2.02 25.97
N ASN A 160 -6.26 -2.48 24.77
CA ASN A 160 -5.38 -3.28 23.93
C ASN A 160 -4.30 -2.40 23.29
N THR A 161 -3.03 -2.67 23.62
CA THR A 161 -1.86 -1.91 23.14
C THR A 161 -1.33 -2.37 21.79
N SER A 162 -1.81 -3.48 21.24
CA SER A 162 -1.36 -4.01 19.94
C SER A 162 -1.64 -3.06 18.75
N PHE A 163 -2.51 -2.06 18.92
CA PHE A 163 -2.92 -1.12 17.88
C PHE A 163 -2.52 0.34 18.15
N THR A 164 -1.56 0.56 19.07
CA THR A 164 -1.09 1.90 19.43
C THR A 164 0.12 2.35 18.64
N ASN A 165 0.96 1.44 18.15
CA ASN A 165 2.23 1.81 17.54
C ASN A 165 2.06 2.05 16.03
N TYR A 166 2.21 3.31 15.59
CA TYR A 166 2.25 3.67 14.18
C TYR A 166 3.68 4.02 13.79
N THR A 167 4.16 3.50 12.67
CA THR A 167 5.46 3.85 12.10
C THR A 167 5.20 4.45 10.71
N PRO A 168 5.64 5.69 10.43
CA PRO A 168 5.48 6.25 9.10
C PRO A 168 6.41 5.54 8.09
N LEU A 169 5.89 5.28 6.90
CA LEU A 169 6.68 4.73 5.79
C LEU A 169 7.50 5.84 5.13
N LEU A 170 8.68 6.14 5.69
CA LEU A 170 9.63 7.13 5.15
C LEU A 170 10.54 6.56 4.04
N GLY A 171 10.52 5.25 3.83
CA GLY A 171 11.36 4.56 2.86
C GLY A 171 11.36 3.05 3.11
N LYS A 172 11.96 2.31 2.18
CA LYS A 172 12.11 0.86 2.24
C LYS A 172 13.58 0.48 2.17
N LYS A 173 14.04 -0.39 3.08
CA LYS A 173 15.40 -0.94 3.02
C LYS A 173 15.50 -2.07 1.99
N TYR A 174 16.56 -2.03 1.20
CA TYR A 174 16.99 -3.08 0.31
C TYR A 174 18.38 -3.54 0.69
N VAL A 175 18.60 -4.85 0.55
CA VAL A 175 19.92 -5.45 0.68
C VAL A 175 20.20 -6.21 -0.59
N TYR A 176 21.26 -5.82 -1.29
CA TYR A 176 21.74 -6.53 -2.45
C TYR A 176 23.08 -7.20 -2.16
N GLY A 177 23.19 -8.43 -2.65
CA GLY A 177 24.37 -9.25 -2.57
C GLY A 177 25.14 -9.22 -3.88
N TYR A 178 26.46 -9.06 -3.76
CA TYR A 178 27.39 -9.09 -4.88
C TYR A 178 28.62 -9.91 -4.53
N GLN A 179 29.36 -10.34 -5.55
CA GLN A 179 30.62 -11.04 -5.36
C GLN A 179 31.79 -10.10 -5.58
N GLU A 180 32.70 -10.08 -4.61
CA GLU A 180 33.96 -9.36 -4.68
C GLU A 180 35.07 -10.37 -4.90
N THR A 181 35.76 -10.25 -6.04
CA THR A 181 36.93 -11.09 -6.34
C THR A 181 38.17 -10.36 -5.88
N VAL A 182 38.84 -10.90 -4.86
CA VAL A 182 40.10 -10.36 -4.35
C VAL A 182 41.22 -11.28 -4.79
N THR A 183 42.13 -10.71 -5.57
CA THR A 183 43.36 -11.37 -5.99
C THR A 183 44.49 -10.87 -5.12
N ARG A 184 45.15 -11.79 -4.39
CA ARG A 184 46.29 -11.48 -3.52
C ARG A 184 47.47 -12.33 -3.95
N THR A 185 48.61 -11.68 -4.15
CA THR A 185 49.90 -12.35 -4.32
C THR A 185 50.54 -12.52 -2.96
N THR A 186 50.91 -13.75 -2.61
CA THR A 186 51.59 -14.06 -1.35
C THR A 186 52.97 -13.40 -1.32
N THR A 187 53.21 -12.57 -0.31
CA THR A 187 54.51 -11.90 -0.11
C THR A 187 55.38 -12.67 0.89
N ILE A 188 56.64 -12.27 1.02
CA ILE A 188 57.54 -12.87 2.02
C ILE A 188 57.02 -12.70 3.44
N ASP A 189 56.41 -11.54 3.75
CA ASP A 189 55.84 -11.25 5.07
C ASP A 189 54.68 -12.19 5.43
N ASP A 190 53.90 -12.63 4.43
CA ASP A 190 52.75 -13.53 4.62
C ASP A 190 53.17 -14.94 5.07
N VAL A 191 54.36 -15.39 4.67
CA VAL A 191 54.89 -16.72 5.01
C VAL A 191 55.86 -16.69 6.18
N GLN A 192 56.40 -15.51 6.53
CA GLN A 192 57.44 -15.34 7.53
C GLN A 192 57.04 -15.90 8.90
N SER A 193 55.82 -15.64 9.37
CA SER A 193 55.38 -16.18 10.67
C SER A 193 55.30 -17.71 10.71
N SER A 194 55.05 -18.36 9.56
CA SER A 194 55.06 -19.83 9.48
C SER A 194 56.49 -20.36 9.48
N ILE A 195 57.40 -19.69 8.76
CA ILE A 195 58.84 -20.00 8.77
C ILE A 195 59.40 -19.85 10.18
N ASP A 196 59.11 -18.75 10.86
CA ASP A 196 59.56 -18.49 12.23
C ASP A 196 59.03 -19.54 13.21
N ASN A 197 57.79 -20.02 13.02
CA ASN A 197 57.21 -21.07 13.85
C ASN A 197 57.91 -22.43 13.65
N PHE A 198 58.22 -22.78 12.39
CA PHE A 198 58.98 -23.98 12.08
C PHE A 198 60.40 -23.92 12.64
N GLU A 199 61.07 -22.77 12.54
CA GLU A 199 62.39 -22.56 13.13
C GLU A 199 62.36 -22.63 14.66
N THR A 200 61.40 -21.96 15.29
CA THR A 200 61.26 -21.94 16.76
C THR A 200 61.03 -23.34 17.33
N ASN A 201 60.33 -24.21 16.59
CA ASN A 201 59.99 -25.56 17.03
C ASN A 201 60.79 -26.65 16.30
N ARG A 202 61.89 -26.29 15.63
CA ARG A 202 62.67 -27.19 14.75
C ARG A 202 63.05 -28.50 15.44
N ALA A 203 63.61 -28.42 16.65
CA ALA A 203 64.04 -29.60 17.41
C ALA A 203 62.89 -30.58 17.71
N MET A 204 61.68 -30.07 17.93
CA MET A 204 60.50 -30.91 18.14
C MET A 204 60.10 -31.61 16.84
N PHE A 205 60.01 -30.88 15.73
CA PHE A 205 59.61 -31.46 14.43
C PHE A 205 60.64 -32.49 13.92
N GLU A 206 61.93 -32.19 14.04
CA GLU A 206 63.00 -33.12 13.66
C GLU A 206 63.02 -34.38 14.55
N SER A 207 62.67 -34.26 15.85
CA SER A 207 62.53 -35.43 16.74
C SER A 207 61.40 -36.38 16.32
N LEU A 208 60.43 -35.88 15.56
CA LEU A 208 59.33 -36.65 14.97
C LEU A 208 59.67 -37.14 13.55
N GLY A 209 60.90 -36.92 13.07
CA GLY A 209 61.38 -37.35 11.75
C GLY A 209 60.93 -36.46 10.59
N ILE A 210 60.53 -35.21 10.86
CA ILE A 210 60.04 -34.26 9.85
C ILE A 210 61.19 -33.36 9.39
N ASP A 211 61.37 -33.22 8.08
CA ASP A 211 62.36 -32.32 7.46
C ASP A 211 61.84 -30.87 7.48
N VAL A 212 62.38 -30.07 8.39
CA VAL A 212 61.99 -28.68 8.59
C VAL A 212 62.43 -27.79 7.42
N ASP A 213 63.58 -28.06 6.81
CA ASP A 213 64.09 -27.27 5.68
C ASP A 213 63.19 -27.47 4.45
N ALA A 214 62.71 -28.69 4.23
CA ALA A 214 61.73 -28.98 3.19
C ALA A 214 60.41 -28.23 3.40
N LEU A 215 59.94 -28.10 4.66
CA LEU A 215 58.73 -27.33 4.98
C LEU A 215 58.93 -25.83 4.79
N ILE A 216 60.09 -25.29 5.15
CA ILE A 216 60.43 -23.88 4.91
C ILE A 216 60.52 -23.60 3.41
N GLN A 217 61.16 -24.47 2.62
CA GLN A 217 61.20 -24.35 1.16
C GLN A 217 59.80 -24.42 0.54
N GLN A 218 58.90 -25.26 1.10
CA GLN A 218 57.51 -25.31 0.68
C GLN A 218 56.79 -23.97 0.94
N GLN A 219 57.05 -23.29 2.06
CA GLN A 219 56.47 -21.96 2.32
C GLN A 219 57.07 -20.88 1.41
N LEU A 220 58.38 -20.89 1.19
CA LEU A 220 59.05 -19.96 0.28
C LEU A 220 58.60 -20.15 -1.18
N GLY A 221 58.31 -21.38 -1.60
CA GLY A 221 57.76 -21.68 -2.92
C GLY A 221 56.37 -21.08 -3.17
N ARG A 222 55.64 -20.71 -2.11
CA ARG A 222 54.35 -20.01 -2.21
C ARG A 222 54.50 -18.51 -2.44
N VAL A 223 55.69 -17.94 -2.22
CA VAL A 223 55.94 -16.51 -2.45
C VAL A 223 55.83 -16.22 -3.94
N GLY A 224 54.98 -15.27 -4.30
CA GLY A 224 54.64 -14.98 -5.70
C GLY A 224 53.46 -15.79 -6.23
N GLU A 225 52.94 -16.79 -5.50
CA GLU A 225 51.67 -17.43 -5.86
C GLU A 225 50.54 -16.42 -5.73
N THR A 226 49.66 -16.42 -6.73
CA THR A 226 48.50 -15.54 -6.77
C THR A 226 47.26 -16.35 -6.45
N THR A 227 46.64 -16.05 -5.31
CA THR A 227 45.38 -16.68 -4.90
C THR A 227 44.24 -15.72 -5.18
N THR A 228 43.24 -16.19 -5.92
CA THR A 228 41.99 -15.47 -6.16
C THR A 228 40.90 -16.05 -5.26
N THR A 229 40.34 -15.21 -4.39
CA THR A 229 39.22 -15.60 -3.51
C THR A 229 37.99 -14.78 -3.86
N VAL A 230 36.85 -15.45 -4.01
CA VAL A 230 35.56 -14.81 -4.23
C VAL A 230 34.82 -14.71 -2.90
N TYR A 231 34.46 -13.49 -2.51
CA TYR A 231 33.68 -13.23 -1.30
C TYR A 231 32.26 -12.80 -1.64
N ASP A 232 31.28 -13.40 -0.98
CA ASP A 232 29.92 -12.88 -1.00
C ASP A 232 29.82 -11.66 -0.06
N ARG A 233 29.48 -10.51 -0.62
CA ARG A 233 29.28 -9.25 0.10
C ARG A 233 27.81 -8.84 0.07
N ARG A 234 27.44 -7.95 0.99
CA ARG A 234 26.11 -7.34 1.06
C ARG A 234 26.24 -5.84 1.29
N ARG A 235 25.40 -5.05 0.62
CA ARG A 235 25.22 -3.61 0.88
C ARG A 235 23.76 -3.32 1.18
N GLU A 236 23.55 -2.38 2.08
CA GLU A 236 22.22 -1.84 2.37
C GLU A 236 22.02 -0.53 1.60
N ALA A 237 20.84 -0.35 1.05
CA ALA A 237 20.40 0.90 0.47
C ALA A 237 18.95 1.17 0.84
N THR A 238 18.57 2.44 0.88
CA THR A 238 17.20 2.84 1.16
C THR A 238 16.57 3.39 -0.10
N TRP A 239 15.43 2.82 -0.49
CA TRP A 239 14.57 3.41 -1.50
C TRP A 239 13.64 4.41 -0.81
N THR A 240 13.79 5.70 -1.12
CA THR A 240 12.93 6.76 -0.61
C THR A 240 12.00 7.26 -1.70
N PRO A 241 10.76 7.63 -1.37
CA PRO A 241 9.91 8.35 -2.30
C PRO A 241 10.39 9.79 -2.49
N ASP A 242 9.88 10.45 -3.53
CA ASP A 242 10.03 11.91 -3.72
C ASP A 242 9.15 12.72 -2.75
N GLU A 243 9.16 14.05 -2.89
CA GLU A 243 8.38 14.98 -2.06
C GLU A 243 6.86 14.73 -2.16
N ASP A 244 6.38 14.14 -3.27
CA ASP A 244 4.99 13.75 -3.48
C ASP A 244 4.66 12.36 -2.89
N GLY A 245 5.64 11.67 -2.29
CA GLY A 245 5.47 10.32 -1.78
C GLY A 245 5.52 9.23 -2.87
N LYS A 246 5.97 9.54 -4.09
CA LYS A 246 6.05 8.59 -5.20
C LYS A 246 7.43 7.95 -5.24
N TYR A 247 7.43 6.63 -5.37
CA TYR A 247 8.63 5.85 -5.60
C TYR A 247 8.94 5.80 -7.10
N SER A 248 10.19 6.11 -7.48
CA SER A 248 10.64 6.10 -8.87
C SER A 248 11.48 4.85 -9.16
N ARG A 249 11.45 4.40 -10.42
CA ARG A 249 12.39 3.37 -10.88
C ARG A 249 13.80 3.91 -10.98
N ASP A 250 13.99 5.22 -11.18
CA ASP A 250 15.29 5.86 -11.44
C ASP A 250 16.15 6.00 -10.17
N ASN A 251 15.51 5.95 -9.00
CA ASN A 251 16.19 5.93 -7.70
C ASN A 251 16.05 4.57 -6.99
N HIS A 252 15.57 3.55 -7.69
CA HIS A 252 15.43 2.22 -7.12
C HIS A 252 16.82 1.61 -6.91
N PRO A 253 17.21 1.23 -5.68
CA PRO A 253 18.56 0.76 -5.38
C PRO A 253 19.00 -0.36 -6.33
N CYS A 254 18.26 -1.48 -6.37
CA CYS A 254 18.63 -2.63 -7.19
C CYS A 254 18.67 -2.40 -8.71
N LEU A 255 18.12 -1.29 -9.23
CA LEU A 255 18.02 -1.04 -10.67
C LEU A 255 19.04 0.00 -11.16
N ASN A 256 19.51 0.88 -10.27
CA ASN A 256 20.42 1.98 -10.61
C ASN A 256 21.69 1.89 -9.79
N GLU A 257 22.19 0.67 -9.63
CA GLU A 257 23.43 0.40 -8.92
C GLU A 257 24.63 0.98 -9.69
N PRO A 258 25.73 1.31 -8.98
CA PRO A 258 26.96 1.74 -9.63
C PRO A 258 27.50 0.61 -10.53
N SER A 259 28.05 1.01 -11.67
CA SER A 259 28.44 0.12 -12.78
C SER A 259 29.59 -0.86 -12.46
N ASP A 260 30.17 -0.76 -11.27
CA ASP A 260 31.32 -1.53 -10.79
C ASP A 260 30.93 -2.81 -10.03
N ILE A 261 29.62 -3.05 -9.81
CA ILE A 261 29.11 -4.18 -9.04
C ILE A 261 28.11 -5.00 -9.86
N ASP A 262 28.37 -6.30 -10.03
CA ASP A 262 27.40 -7.24 -10.58
C ASP A 262 26.50 -7.79 -9.46
N VAL A 263 25.23 -7.36 -9.44
CA VAL A 263 24.28 -7.74 -8.41
C VAL A 263 23.70 -9.11 -8.70
N LEU A 264 24.07 -10.08 -7.87
CA LEU A 264 23.59 -11.46 -7.99
C LEU A 264 22.19 -11.65 -7.40
N ARG A 265 21.87 -10.89 -6.33
CA ARG A 265 20.59 -10.97 -5.62
C ARG A 265 20.24 -9.62 -5.04
N CYS A 266 18.98 -9.19 -5.22
CA CYS A 266 18.45 -8.06 -4.47
C CYS A 266 17.22 -8.49 -3.67
N ASN A 267 17.24 -8.27 -2.36
CA ASN A 267 16.14 -8.60 -1.48
C ASN A 267 15.63 -7.34 -0.79
N ALA A 268 14.31 -7.16 -0.79
CA ALA A 268 13.66 -6.16 0.04
C ALA A 268 13.60 -6.69 1.48
N TYR A 269 14.10 -5.91 2.43
CA TYR A 269 13.84 -6.14 3.85
C TYR A 269 12.81 -5.11 4.29
N GLY A 270 11.61 -5.59 4.65
CA GLY A 270 10.48 -4.75 5.07
C GLY A 270 10.75 -4.09 6.40
N GLN A 271 11.58 -3.05 6.42
CA GLN A 271 11.78 -2.19 7.58
C GLN A 271 11.45 -0.75 7.18
N GLU A 272 10.38 -0.23 7.79
CA GLU A 272 9.98 1.16 7.66
C GLU A 272 10.92 2.02 8.51
N ILE A 273 11.42 3.12 7.95
CA ILE A 273 12.51 3.93 8.55
C ILE A 273 11.96 5.07 9.44
N GLY A 274 10.67 5.02 9.78
CA GLY A 274 10.00 6.01 10.61
C GLY A 274 10.27 5.87 12.10
N THR A 275 10.19 6.99 12.83
CA THR A 275 10.06 6.97 14.29
C THR A 275 8.66 6.46 14.65
N THR A 276 8.59 5.39 15.44
CA THR A 276 7.32 4.86 15.93
C THR A 276 6.66 5.87 16.86
N THR A 277 5.46 6.33 16.52
CA THR A 277 4.62 7.18 17.35
C THR A 277 3.51 6.37 18.00
N LYS A 278 3.14 6.75 19.23
CA LYS A 278 2.07 6.09 19.98
C LYS A 278 0.75 6.83 19.75
N VAL A 279 -0.18 6.15 19.10
CA VAL A 279 -1.55 6.61 18.88
C VAL A 279 -2.44 6.10 20.00
N THR A 280 -3.00 7.02 20.78
CA THR A 280 -3.90 6.72 21.91
C THR A 280 -5.38 6.84 21.55
N LYS A 281 -5.70 7.48 20.41
CA LYS A 281 -7.07 7.72 19.97
C LYS A 281 -7.17 7.61 18.45
N VAL A 282 -8.24 6.97 17.97
CA VAL A 282 -8.59 6.96 16.55
C VAL A 282 -9.20 8.30 16.16
N LYS A 283 -8.68 8.92 15.11
CA LYS A 283 -9.21 10.15 14.50
C LYS A 283 -9.97 9.83 13.20
N HIS A 284 -10.76 10.80 12.73
CA HIS A 284 -11.29 10.76 11.38
C HIS A 284 -10.15 11.08 10.41
N LEU A 285 -9.89 10.19 9.45
CA LEU A 285 -9.14 10.56 8.24
C LEU A 285 -10.09 11.35 7.34
N LYS A 286 -9.68 12.53 6.90
CA LYS A 286 -10.48 13.38 6.01
C LYS A 286 -9.66 13.81 4.80
N GLY A 287 -10.37 14.41 3.86
CA GLY A 287 -9.79 15.13 2.74
C GLY A 287 -10.89 15.66 1.86
N ASP A 288 -10.58 16.70 1.11
CA ASP A 288 -11.49 17.34 0.20
C ASP A 288 -10.74 18.07 -0.92
N GLY A 289 -11.48 18.45 -1.95
CA GLY A 289 -10.90 19.20 -3.05
C GLY A 289 -11.88 19.49 -4.17
N TRP A 290 -11.50 20.47 -4.98
CA TRP A 290 -12.20 20.88 -6.19
C TRP A 290 -11.55 20.27 -7.42
N ALA A 291 -12.34 19.60 -8.24
CA ALA A 291 -11.89 18.97 -9.47
C ALA A 291 -12.59 19.63 -10.68
N PRO A 292 -11.87 20.36 -11.55
CA PRO A 292 -12.43 20.99 -12.73
C PRO A 292 -12.70 19.98 -13.85
N VAL A 293 -13.69 20.32 -14.68
CA VAL A 293 -14.03 19.64 -15.92
C VAL A 293 -14.25 20.69 -17.01
N LEU A 294 -13.61 20.50 -18.16
CA LEU A 294 -13.79 21.32 -19.35
C LEU A 294 -13.85 20.42 -20.57
N SER A 295 -14.87 20.58 -21.41
CA SER A 295 -15.00 19.90 -22.69
C SER A 295 -15.38 20.92 -23.75
N VAL A 296 -14.75 20.82 -24.93
CA VAL A 296 -15.11 21.60 -26.11
C VAL A 296 -15.26 20.63 -27.27
N ALA A 297 -16.38 20.68 -27.95
CA ALA A 297 -16.66 19.89 -29.15
C ALA A 297 -17.03 20.82 -30.30
N MET A 298 -16.56 20.46 -31.49
CA MET A 298 -16.84 21.13 -32.75
C MET A 298 -17.36 20.09 -33.75
N ASP A 299 -18.56 20.31 -34.25
CA ASP A 299 -19.15 19.55 -35.34
C ASP A 299 -18.67 20.15 -36.67
N LEU A 300 -17.89 19.40 -37.45
CA LEU A 300 -17.37 19.86 -38.74
C LEU A 300 -18.43 19.75 -39.85
N ASN A 301 -19.26 18.73 -39.74
CA ASN A 301 -20.43 18.43 -40.57
C ASN A 301 -21.31 17.42 -39.82
N ASP A 302 -22.38 16.95 -40.46
CA ASP A 302 -23.35 16.03 -39.84
C ASP A 302 -22.75 14.68 -39.42
N ASP A 303 -21.61 14.27 -39.99
CA ASP A 303 -20.98 12.97 -39.79
C ASP A 303 -19.63 13.05 -39.03
N SER A 304 -19.12 14.25 -38.74
CA SER A 304 -17.75 14.45 -38.25
C SER A 304 -17.69 15.43 -37.08
N ARG A 305 -17.14 14.98 -35.95
CA ARG A 305 -16.93 15.79 -34.73
C ARG A 305 -15.48 15.71 -34.26
N ILE A 306 -14.93 16.85 -33.88
CA ILE A 306 -13.67 16.94 -33.12
C ILE A 306 -14.00 17.40 -31.71
N TYR A 307 -13.36 16.81 -30.70
CA TYR A 307 -13.53 17.24 -29.32
C TYR A 307 -12.23 17.17 -28.53
N ALA A 308 -12.12 18.04 -27.52
CA ALA A 308 -11.09 18.02 -26.51
C ALA A 308 -11.74 18.07 -25.13
N ARG A 309 -11.28 17.23 -24.21
CA ARG A 309 -11.83 17.17 -22.85
C ARG A 309 -10.72 17.02 -21.82
N HIS A 310 -10.79 17.83 -20.77
CA HIS A 310 -10.01 17.75 -19.55
C HIS A 310 -10.94 17.50 -18.37
N SER A 311 -10.63 16.52 -17.54
CA SER A 311 -11.44 16.17 -16.37
C SER A 311 -10.54 15.69 -15.25
N GLN A 312 -10.71 16.28 -14.07
CA GLN A 312 -10.04 15.83 -12.85
C GLN A 312 -11.04 15.13 -11.93
N ALA A 313 -10.55 14.27 -11.05
CA ALA A 313 -11.32 13.64 -9.99
C ALA A 313 -10.41 13.22 -8.84
N TYR A 314 -10.91 13.28 -7.61
CA TYR A 314 -10.23 12.76 -6.44
C TYR A 314 -10.68 11.33 -6.12
N ARG A 315 -9.72 10.44 -5.86
CA ARG A 315 -9.99 9.12 -5.29
C ARG A 315 -9.77 9.18 -3.79
N PHE A 316 -10.84 8.99 -3.03
CA PHE A 316 -10.74 8.86 -1.58
C PHE A 316 -10.64 7.39 -1.16
N PRO A 317 -9.88 7.09 -0.09
CA PRO A 317 -9.75 5.73 0.41
C PRO A 317 -11.09 5.15 0.85
N SER A 318 -11.22 3.85 0.60
CA SER A 318 -12.31 3.00 1.05
C SER A 318 -12.12 2.58 2.52
N LEU A 319 -13.17 2.01 3.12
CA LEU A 319 -13.02 1.35 4.42
C LEU A 319 -12.04 0.17 4.36
N PHE A 320 -11.82 -0.43 3.19
CA PHE A 320 -10.79 -1.47 3.06
C PHE A 320 -9.38 -0.91 3.27
N GLU A 321 -9.09 0.27 2.71
CA GLU A 321 -7.76 0.89 2.77
C GLU A 321 -7.49 1.56 4.12
N ASN A 322 -8.52 2.08 4.81
CA ASN A 322 -8.35 2.88 6.02
C ASN A 322 -8.86 2.22 7.32
N THR A 323 -9.08 0.91 7.34
CA THR A 323 -9.38 0.16 8.57
C THR A 323 -8.40 -0.98 8.79
N VAL A 324 -8.00 -1.16 10.04
CA VAL A 324 -7.08 -2.20 10.50
C VAL A 324 -7.64 -3.58 10.20
N SER A 325 -6.79 -4.44 9.62
CA SER A 325 -7.06 -5.87 9.40
C SER A 325 -5.79 -6.64 9.05
N PHE A 326 -5.68 -7.16 7.82
CA PHE A 326 -4.57 -8.00 7.35
C PHE A 326 -3.28 -7.21 7.12
N SER A 327 -2.19 -7.65 7.76
CA SER A 327 -0.86 -7.01 7.76
C SER A 327 -0.91 -5.47 7.90
N ALA A 328 -1.86 -4.96 8.67
CA ALA A 328 -2.26 -3.57 8.58
C ALA A 328 -1.16 -2.64 9.12
N SER A 329 -0.59 -1.84 8.22
CA SER A 329 -0.04 -0.55 8.61
C SER A 329 -1.20 0.27 9.18
N LEU A 330 -1.02 0.81 10.38
CA LEU A 330 -2.03 1.67 10.98
C LEU A 330 -2.16 2.93 10.09
N PRO A 331 -3.36 3.44 9.83
CA PRO A 331 -3.48 4.69 9.11
C PRO A 331 -2.86 5.83 9.90
N SER A 332 -2.25 6.78 9.17
CA SER A 332 -1.54 7.92 9.75
C SER A 332 -2.42 8.66 10.77
N PRO A 333 -1.90 8.94 11.98
CA PRO A 333 -2.65 9.68 12.99
C PRO A 333 -2.78 11.18 12.69
N ASP A 334 -2.00 11.69 11.73
CA ASP A 334 -1.85 13.13 11.45
C ASP A 334 -2.51 13.59 10.15
N TYR A 335 -3.21 12.69 9.45
CA TYR A 335 -4.08 13.08 8.35
C TYR A 335 -5.37 13.68 8.94
N GLU A 336 -5.40 15.00 9.15
CA GLU A 336 -6.61 15.75 9.55
C GLU A 336 -7.34 16.40 8.39
#